data_AF-A0AAC8TB12-F1
#
_entry.id   AF-A0AAC8TB12-F1
#
_cell.length_a   1.000
_cell.length_b   1.000
_cell.length_c   1.000
_cell.angle_alpha   90.00
_cell.angle_beta   90.00
_cell.angle_gamma   90.00
#
_symmetry.space_group_name_H-M   'P 1'
#
loop_
_entity.id
_entity.type
_entity.pdbx_description
1 polymer ?
#
loop_
_entity_poly.entity_id
_entity_poly.type
_entity_poly.pdbx_seq_one_letter_code
_entity_poly.pdbx_strand_id
1 'polypeptide(L)'
;MARGGRHWHFAFGWFFVLNGLCYGAWLVGSGEWRRRLFLPRRDARDALHTAAYYLRLRKEAPRQEPYNGLQRFAYTGVLVLAIVEVLSGLVLYKPVQLRALTSLFGGYDPARLVHLGVLALLALFTVGHVVMVALHPRTLGEMVTGGRRHE
;
A
#
# COMPACT_ATOMS: atom_id res chain seq x y z
N MET A 1 -17.76 -20.00 -18.85
CA MET A 1 -18.08 -19.24 -17.61
C MET A 1 -17.27 -17.93 -17.41
N ALA A 2 -16.52 -17.40 -18.38
CA ALA A 2 -15.58 -16.28 -18.11
C ALA A 2 -15.98 -14.88 -18.62
N ARG A 3 -17.24 -14.61 -19.02
CA ARG A 3 -17.63 -13.30 -19.59
C ARG A 3 -17.85 -12.18 -18.55
N GLY A 4 -18.08 -12.52 -17.28
CA GLY A 4 -18.32 -11.54 -16.21
C GLY A 4 -17.07 -11.02 -15.49
N GLY A 5 -15.91 -11.66 -15.66
CA GLY A 5 -14.70 -11.36 -14.85
C GLY A 5 -14.19 -9.93 -15.02
N ARG A 6 -14.28 -9.36 -16.23
CA ARG A 6 -13.86 -7.98 -16.48
C ARG A 6 -14.79 -6.96 -15.83
N HIS A 7 -16.11 -7.21 -15.80
CA HIS A 7 -17.04 -6.30 -15.14
C HIS A 7 -16.82 -6.28 -13.62
N TRP A 8 -16.60 -7.45 -13.01
CA TRP A 8 -16.24 -7.54 -11.60
C TRP A 8 -14.90 -6.85 -11.30
N HIS A 9 -13.90 -7.05 -12.14
CA HIS A 9 -12.62 -6.37 -12.00
C HIS A 9 -12.77 -4.85 -12.00
N PHE A 10 -13.51 -4.28 -12.96
CA PHE A 10 -13.75 -2.83 -12.99
C PHE A 10 -14.61 -2.34 -11.81
N ALA A 11 -15.60 -3.12 -11.37
CA ALA A 11 -16.41 -2.77 -10.20
C ALA A 11 -15.54 -2.66 -8.93
N PHE A 12 -14.70 -3.67 -8.66
CA PHE A 12 -13.76 -3.63 -7.54
C PHE A 12 -12.66 -2.57 -7.73
N GLY A 13 -12.22 -2.34 -8.97
CA GLY A 13 -11.28 -1.27 -9.30
C GLY A 13 -11.82 0.11 -8.95
N TRP A 14 -13.07 0.40 -9.30
CA TRP A 14 -13.71 1.68 -8.92
C TRP A 14 -13.96 1.79 -7.42
N PHE A 15 -14.36 0.69 -6.76
CA PHE A 15 -14.45 0.65 -5.29
C PHE A 15 -13.11 0.97 -4.63
N PHE A 16 -12.02 0.37 -5.13
CA PHE A 16 -10.65 0.63 -4.66
C PHE A 16 -10.25 2.10 -4.85
N VAL A 17 -10.52 2.68 -6.03
CA VAL A 17 -10.25 4.11 -6.30
C VAL A 17 -11.02 5.01 -5.34
N LEU A 18 -12.33 4.78 -5.15
CA LEU A 18 -13.15 5.59 -4.25
C LEU A 18 -12.67 5.49 -2.81
N ASN A 19 -12.37 4.28 -2.34
CA ASN A 19 -11.83 4.07 -0.99
C ASN A 19 -10.49 4.79 -0.80
N GLY A 20 -9.58 4.67 -1.77
CA GLY A 20 -8.29 5.36 -1.76
C GLY A 20 -8.43 6.88 -1.75
N LEU A 21 -9.38 7.44 -2.52
CA LEU A 21 -9.67 8.87 -2.51
C LEU A 21 -10.22 9.35 -1.17
N CYS A 22 -11.17 8.63 -0.57
CA CYS A 22 -11.68 8.94 0.76
C CYS A 22 -10.57 8.91 1.81
N TYR A 23 -9.73 7.87 1.79
CA TYR A 23 -8.59 7.75 2.69
C TYR A 23 -7.57 8.88 2.48
N GLY A 24 -7.24 9.20 1.23
CA GLY A 24 -6.31 10.28 0.89
C GLY A 24 -6.82 11.64 1.33
N ALA A 25 -8.10 11.94 1.09
CA ALA A 25 -8.76 13.17 1.53
C ALA A 25 -8.73 13.30 3.06
N TRP A 26 -9.04 12.21 3.77
CA TRP A 26 -8.94 12.16 5.23
C TRP A 26 -7.50 12.36 5.71
N LEU A 27 -6.52 11.70 5.07
CA LEU A 27 -5.10 11.78 5.45
C LEU A 27 -4.52 13.20 5.29
N VAL A 28 -4.92 13.89 4.23
CA VAL A 28 -4.55 15.29 3.99
C VAL A 28 -5.29 16.22 4.94
N GLY A 29 -6.61 16.06 5.07
CA GLY A 29 -7.46 16.93 5.90
C GLY A 29 -7.18 16.84 7.40
N SER A 30 -6.81 15.66 7.90
CA SER A 30 -6.44 15.45 9.31
C SER A 30 -5.02 15.92 9.65
N GLY A 31 -4.17 16.19 8.65
CA GLY A 31 -2.74 16.49 8.87
C GLY A 31 -1.91 15.29 9.32
N GLU A 32 -2.52 14.11 9.40
CA GLU A 32 -1.91 12.90 9.97
C GLU A 32 -0.83 12.30 9.06
N TRP A 33 -0.72 12.79 7.82
CA TRP A 33 0.33 12.42 6.87
C TRP A 33 1.75 12.55 7.45
N ARG A 34 2.02 13.57 8.28
CA ARG A 34 3.33 13.73 8.95
C ARG A 34 3.62 12.64 9.98
N ARG A 35 2.58 12.07 10.59
CA ARG A 35 2.71 10.99 11.59
C ARG A 35 2.73 9.61 10.93
N ARG A 36 1.93 9.39 9.89
CA ARG A 36 1.70 8.08 9.27
C ARG A 36 2.61 7.76 8.08
N LEU A 37 3.01 8.77 7.29
CA LEU A 37 3.89 8.54 6.15
C LEU A 37 5.35 8.40 6.58
N PHE A 38 6.09 7.63 5.79
CA PHE A 38 7.51 7.44 5.94
C PHE A 38 8.26 8.70 5.54
N LEU A 39 9.00 9.28 6.48
CA LEU A 39 9.90 10.40 6.21
C LEU A 39 11.35 9.88 6.28
N PRO A 40 12.10 9.85 5.16
CA PRO A 40 13.45 9.28 5.13
C PRO A 40 14.40 9.86 6.19
N ARG A 41 14.28 11.16 6.51
CA ARG A 41 15.10 11.82 7.53
C ARG A 41 14.82 11.35 8.96
N ARG A 42 13.60 10.86 9.23
CA ARG A 42 13.15 10.42 10.56
C ARG A 42 13.19 8.91 10.70
N ASP A 43 12.69 8.20 9.70
CA ASP A 43 12.29 6.80 9.82
C ASP A 43 13.28 5.81 9.18
N ALA A 44 14.24 6.27 8.37
CA ALA A 44 15.13 5.37 7.62
C ALA A 44 16.06 4.52 8.52
N ARG A 45 16.63 5.11 9.57
CA ARG A 45 17.46 4.35 10.53
C ARG A 45 16.62 3.31 11.26
N ASP A 46 15.43 3.69 11.71
CA ASP A 46 14.52 2.79 12.44
C ASP A 46 14.00 1.65 11.55
N ALA A 47 13.70 1.94 10.28
CA ALA A 47 13.31 0.93 9.30
C ALA A 47 14.43 -0.10 9.05
N LEU A 48 15.68 0.36 8.90
CA LEU A 48 16.83 -0.54 8.73
C LEU A 48 17.07 -1.41 9.98
N HIS A 49 16.97 -0.83 11.18
CA HIS A 49 17.13 -1.58 12.42
C HIS A 49 16.00 -2.63 12.61
N THR A 50 14.77 -2.28 12.25
CA THR A 50 13.62 -3.19 12.30
C THR A 50 13.76 -4.32 11.27
N ALA A 51 14.20 -4.01 10.05
CA ALA A 51 14.46 -5.02 9.03
C ALA A 51 15.58 -5.99 9.47
N ALA A 52 16.66 -5.48 10.06
CA ALA A 52 17.74 -6.30 10.60
C ALA A 52 17.28 -7.20 11.76
N TYR A 53 16.34 -6.73 12.60
CA TYR A 53 15.72 -7.56 13.63
C TYR A 53 14.88 -8.71 13.02
N TYR A 54 14.03 -8.43 12.03
CA TYR A 54 13.24 -9.48 11.37
C TYR A 54 14.09 -10.49 10.61
N LEU A 55 15.21 -10.05 10.03
CA LEU A 55 16.21 -10.92 9.40
C LEU A 55 17.08 -11.69 10.41
N ARG A 56 16.81 -11.57 11.72
CA ARG A 56 17.57 -12.16 12.84
C ARG A 56 19.05 -11.73 12.87
N LEU A 57 19.41 -10.65 12.19
CA LEU A 57 20.74 -10.04 12.24
C LEU A 57 20.94 -9.20 13.51
N ARG A 58 19.85 -8.84 14.19
CA ARG A 58 19.86 -8.13 15.47
C ARG A 58 18.92 -8.83 16.47
N LYS A 59 19.34 -8.92 17.73
CA LYS A 59 18.59 -9.60 18.81
C LYS A 59 17.56 -8.70 19.52
N GLU A 60 17.75 -7.38 19.48
CA GLU A 60 16.89 -6.41 20.16
C GLU A 60 15.89 -5.76 19.20
N ALA A 61 14.62 -5.73 19.61
CA ALA A 61 13.57 -5.02 18.89
C ALA A 61 13.69 -3.49 19.15
N PRO A 62 13.65 -2.65 18.10
CA PRO A 62 13.63 -1.19 18.28
C PRO A 62 12.34 -0.71 18.97
N ARG A 63 12.39 0.47 19.60
CA ARG A 63 11.26 1.08 20.33
C ARG A 63 10.05 1.23 19.41
N GLN A 64 8.92 0.66 19.83
CA GLN A 64 7.65 0.72 19.09
C GLN A 64 6.85 1.95 19.52
N GLU A 65 7.00 3.05 18.81
CA GLU A 65 6.16 4.24 18.95
C GLU A 65 5.29 4.38 17.69
N PRO A 66 3.97 4.52 17.83
CA PRO A 66 2.90 3.57 17.48
C PRO A 66 3.01 2.76 16.15
N TYR A 67 3.92 3.11 15.25
CA TYR A 67 4.27 2.33 14.05
C TYR A 67 5.79 2.28 13.91
N ASN A 68 6.35 1.09 13.69
CA ASN A 68 7.78 0.97 13.42
C ASN A 68 8.13 1.59 12.05
N GLY A 69 9.38 2.01 11.86
CA GLY A 69 9.84 2.65 10.62
C GLY A 69 9.63 1.78 9.38
N LEU A 70 9.72 0.46 9.52
CA LEU A 70 9.47 -0.49 8.43
C LEU A 70 7.98 -0.57 8.04
N GLN A 71 7.07 -0.46 8.99
CA GLN A 71 5.62 -0.40 8.78
C GLN A 71 5.25 0.91 8.11
N ARG A 72 5.78 2.05 8.57
CA ARG A 72 5.59 3.34 7.90
C ARG A 72 6.08 3.28 6.45
N PHE A 73 7.26 2.68 6.23
CA PHE A 73 7.79 2.46 4.88
C PHE A 73 6.85 1.59 4.05
N ALA A 74 6.43 0.44 4.57
CA ALA A 74 5.55 -0.49 3.87
C ALA A 74 4.19 0.15 3.54
N TYR A 75 3.56 0.86 4.48
CA TYR A 75 2.27 1.53 4.26
C TYR A 75 2.38 2.67 3.25
N THR A 76 3.46 3.45 3.32
CA THR A 76 3.73 4.51 2.33
C THR A 76 3.98 3.91 0.95
N GLY A 77 4.75 2.82 0.90
CA GLY A 77 5.03 2.08 -0.34
C GLY A 77 3.75 1.53 -0.97
N VAL A 78 2.86 0.92 -0.19
CA VAL A 78 1.57 0.40 -0.67
C VAL A 78 0.68 1.52 -1.19
N LEU A 79 0.67 2.69 -0.54
CA LEU A 79 -0.07 3.85 -1.06
C LEU A 79 0.45 4.30 -2.43
N VAL A 80 1.77 4.32 -2.62
CA VAL A 80 2.38 4.62 -3.92
C VAL A 80 2.06 3.55 -4.96
N LEU A 81 2.22 2.27 -4.60
CA LEU A 81 1.89 1.13 -5.47
C LEU A 81 0.41 1.17 -5.88
N ALA A 82 -0.51 1.48 -4.97
CA ALA A 82 -1.93 1.64 -5.26
C ALA A 82 -2.19 2.72 -6.32
N ILE A 83 -1.49 3.86 -6.24
CA ILE A 83 -1.58 4.92 -7.26
C ILE A 83 -1.06 4.40 -8.62
N VAL A 84 0.09 3.72 -8.63
CA VAL A 84 0.65 3.16 -9.88
C VAL A 84 -0.29 2.10 -10.47
N GLU A 85 -0.90 1.26 -9.65
CA GLU A 85 -1.87 0.23 -10.08
C GLU A 85 -3.08 0.87 -10.77
N VAL A 86 -3.64 1.93 -10.18
CA VAL A 86 -4.78 2.67 -10.76
C VAL A 86 -4.36 3.33 -12.08
N LEU A 87 -3.23 4.03 -12.11
CA LEU A 87 -2.78 4.74 -13.31
C LEU A 87 -2.47 3.77 -14.48
N SER A 88 -1.79 2.67 -14.19
CA SER A 88 -1.52 1.63 -15.19
C SER A 88 -2.81 0.93 -15.65
N GLY A 89 -3.76 0.70 -14.74
CA GLY A 89 -5.09 0.16 -15.08
C GLY A 89 -5.90 1.10 -15.99
N LEU A 90 -5.83 2.42 -15.76
CA LEU A 90 -6.45 3.42 -16.64
C LEU A 90 -5.84 3.40 -18.05
N VAL A 91 -4.51 3.27 -18.17
CA VAL A 91 -3.84 3.09 -19.46
C VAL A 91 -4.36 1.84 -20.19
N LEU A 92 -4.52 0.72 -19.49
CA LEU A 92 -5.04 -0.50 -20.08
C LEU A 92 -6.52 -0.41 -20.48
N TYR A 93 -7.31 0.38 -19.75
CA TYR A 93 -8.72 0.59 -20.02
C TYR A 93 -8.95 1.49 -21.26
N LYS A 94 -8.19 2.59 -21.39
CA LYS A 94 -8.42 3.64 -22.40
C LYS A 94 -7.10 4.21 -22.97
N PRO A 95 -6.26 3.40 -23.64
CA PRO A 95 -4.91 3.82 -24.05
C PRO A 95 -4.91 4.98 -25.07
N VAL A 96 -5.89 5.01 -25.97
CA VAL A 96 -5.98 6.05 -27.01
C VAL A 96 -6.51 7.37 -26.46
N GLN A 97 -7.45 7.35 -25.51
CA GLN A 97 -7.93 8.57 -24.87
C GLN A 97 -6.91 9.13 -23.87
N LEU A 98 -6.15 8.26 -23.21
CA LEU A 98 -5.13 8.63 -22.23
C LEU A 98 -3.72 8.53 -22.82
N ARG A 99 -3.53 9.04 -24.04
CA ARG A 99 -2.24 8.93 -24.77
C ARG A 99 -1.05 9.49 -24.00
N ALA A 100 -1.20 10.64 -23.34
CA ALA A 100 -0.12 11.25 -22.56
C ALA A 100 0.32 10.35 -21.38
N LEU A 101 -0.65 9.73 -20.69
CA LEU A 101 -0.36 8.77 -19.62
C LEU A 101 0.23 7.49 -20.19
N THR A 102 -0.29 7.01 -21.31
CA THR A 102 0.22 5.82 -22.01
C THR A 102 1.69 6.01 -22.44
N SER A 103 2.06 7.19 -22.93
CA SER A 103 3.46 7.51 -23.25
C SER A 103 4.35 7.58 -22.01
N LEU A 104 3.82 8.03 -20.85
CA LEU A 104 4.57 8.05 -19.60
C LEU A 104 4.98 6.64 -19.15
N PHE A 105 4.10 5.66 -19.36
CA PHE A 105 4.39 4.25 -19.09
C PHE A 105 5.22 3.56 -20.19
N GLY A 106 5.57 4.27 -21.27
CA GLY A 106 6.32 3.70 -22.39
C GLY A 106 5.48 2.91 -23.40
N GLY A 107 4.15 3.02 -23.33
CA GLY A 107 3.22 2.31 -24.22
C GLY A 107 2.31 1.32 -23.50
N TYR A 108 1.48 0.64 -24.28
CA TYR A 108 0.47 -0.29 -23.75
C TYR A 108 1.09 -1.56 -23.14
N ASP A 109 2.06 -2.18 -23.82
CA ASP A 109 2.66 -3.43 -23.35
C ASP A 109 3.52 -3.24 -22.09
N PRO A 110 4.38 -2.20 -22.00
CA PRO A 110 5.09 -1.90 -20.76
C PRO A 110 4.12 -1.54 -19.62
N ALA A 111 3.06 -0.76 -19.88
CA ALA A 111 2.04 -0.46 -18.88
C ALA A 111 1.36 -1.72 -18.34
N ARG A 112 1.11 -2.72 -19.20
CA ARG A 112 0.58 -4.02 -18.79
C ARG A 112 1.54 -4.73 -17.86
N LEU A 113 2.83 -4.80 -18.20
CA LEU A 113 3.83 -5.44 -17.35
C LEU A 113 3.93 -4.75 -15.98
N VAL A 114 3.90 -3.40 -15.96
CA VAL A 114 3.90 -2.63 -14.72
C VAL A 114 2.65 -2.96 -13.90
N HIS A 115 1.47 -3.00 -14.50
CA HIS A 115 0.22 -3.33 -13.81
C HIS A 115 0.28 -4.73 -13.18
N LEU A 116 0.68 -5.76 -13.93
CA LEU A 116 0.81 -7.11 -13.38
C LEU A 116 1.90 -7.19 -12.28
N GLY A 117 3.01 -6.47 -12.45
CA GLY A 117 4.11 -6.44 -11.47
C GLY A 117 3.69 -5.77 -10.17
N VAL A 118 2.97 -4.65 -10.24
CA VAL A 118 2.44 -3.94 -9.08
C VAL A 118 1.36 -4.76 -8.38
N LEU A 119 0.44 -5.40 -9.11
CA LEU A 119 -0.50 -6.38 -8.57
C LEU A 119 0.21 -7.49 -7.78
N ALA A 120 1.30 -8.05 -8.32
CA ALA A 120 2.07 -9.09 -7.63
C ALA A 120 2.73 -8.58 -6.35
N LEU A 121 3.26 -7.35 -6.35
CA LEU A 121 3.82 -6.71 -5.15
C LEU A 121 2.74 -6.43 -4.09
N LEU A 122 1.57 -5.95 -4.50
CA LEU A 122 0.43 -5.74 -3.60
C LEU A 122 -0.04 -7.06 -3.00
N ALA A 123 -0.14 -8.13 -3.80
CA ALA A 123 -0.49 -9.46 -3.31
C ALA A 123 0.54 -9.98 -2.29
N LEU A 124 1.84 -9.85 -2.57
CA LEU A 124 2.92 -10.22 -1.66
C LEU A 124 2.84 -9.44 -0.34
N PHE A 125 2.63 -8.12 -0.42
CA PHE A 125 2.42 -7.28 0.76
C PHE A 125 1.21 -7.76 1.57
N THR A 126 0.07 -8.01 0.93
CA THR A 126 -1.15 -8.47 1.62
C THR A 126 -0.90 -9.78 2.35
N VAL A 127 -0.25 -10.76 1.72
CA VAL A 127 0.10 -12.03 2.37
C VAL A 127 1.01 -11.78 3.58
N GLY A 128 2.09 -11.02 3.42
CA GLY A 128 3.00 -10.72 4.52
C GLY A 128 2.33 -9.96 5.67
N HIS A 129 1.48 -8.99 5.35
CA HIS A 129 0.70 -8.23 6.31
C HIS A 129 -0.26 -9.12 7.11
N VAL A 130 -1.03 -9.98 6.43
CA VAL A 130 -1.97 -10.91 7.07
C VAL A 130 -1.23 -11.89 7.97
N VAL A 131 -0.08 -12.43 7.55
CA VAL A 131 0.75 -13.31 8.38
C VAL A 131 1.21 -12.59 9.65
N MET A 132 1.73 -11.36 9.54
CA MET A 132 2.18 -10.60 10.70
C MET A 132 1.05 -10.32 11.70
N VAL A 133 -0.13 -10.01 11.20
CA VAL A 133 -1.32 -9.74 12.02
C VAL A 133 -1.85 -11.03 12.67
N ALA A 134 -1.87 -12.15 11.94
CA ALA A 134 -2.26 -13.46 12.47
C ALA A 134 -1.32 -13.93 13.60
N LEU A 135 -0.03 -13.60 13.53
CA LEU A 135 0.94 -13.86 14.60
C LEU A 135 0.72 -12.96 15.83
N HIS A 136 -0.04 -11.86 15.72
CA HIS A 136 -0.31 -10.91 16.80
C HIS A 136 -1.83 -10.66 16.97
N PRO A 137 -2.63 -11.67 17.38
CA PRO A 137 -4.10 -11.62 17.31
C PRO A 137 -4.75 -10.51 18.16
N ARG A 138 -4.07 -9.98 19.18
CA ARG A 138 -4.57 -8.82 19.95
C ARG A 138 -4.74 -7.58 19.06
N THR A 139 -3.89 -7.42 18.04
CA THR A 139 -3.96 -6.29 17.10
C THR A 139 -5.20 -6.35 16.20
N LEU A 140 -5.72 -7.54 15.89
CA LEU A 140 -6.98 -7.69 15.13
C LEU A 140 -8.17 -7.08 15.87
N GLY A 141 -8.25 -7.33 17.18
CA GLY A 141 -9.32 -6.76 18.02
C GLY A 141 -9.27 -5.23 18.04
N GLU A 142 -8.07 -4.65 18.08
CA GLU A 142 -7.87 -3.19 18.05
C GLU A 142 -8.21 -2.59 16.69
N MET A 143 -7.91 -3.29 15.58
CA MET A 143 -8.29 -2.84 14.23
C MET A 143 -9.81 -2.77 14.04
N VAL A 144 -10.56 -3.70 14.63
CA VAL A 144 -12.04 -3.74 14.52
C VAL A 144 -12.71 -2.76 15.47
N THR A 145 -12.18 -2.62 16.70
CA THR A 145 -12.80 -1.79 17.75
C THR A 145 -12.29 -0.35 17.78
N GLY A 146 -11.25 -0.03 16.99
CA GLY A 146 -10.61 1.28 16.97
C GLY A 146 -9.52 1.49 18.03
N GLY A 147 -9.32 0.51 18.92
CA GLY A 147 -8.29 0.55 19.98
C GLY A 147 -8.48 1.66 21.02
N ARG A 148 -7.75 1.57 22.14
CA ARG A 148 -7.69 2.66 23.14
C ARG A 148 -6.61 3.64 22.73
N ARG A 149 -6.94 4.94 22.60
CA ARG A 149 -5.92 6.01 22.56
C ARG A 149 -5.19 5.99 23.90
N HIS A 150 -3.96 5.48 23.91
CA HIS A 150 -3.04 5.78 25.01
C HIS A 150 -2.56 7.22 24.78
N GLU A 151 -3.16 8.15 25.54
CA GLU A 151 -2.63 9.50 25.76
C GLU A 151 -1.37 9.45 26.63
#